data_AF-A0A1B6KVE1-F1
#
_entry.id   AF-A0A1B6KVE1-F1
#
_cell.length_a   1.000
_cell.length_b   1.000
_cell.length_c   1.000
_cell.angle_alpha   90.00
_cell.angle_beta   90.00
_cell.angle_gamma   90.00
#
_symmetry.space_group_name_H-M   'P 1'
#
loop_
_entity.id
_entity.type
_entity.pdbx_description
1 polymer ?
#
loop_
_entity_poly.entity_id
_entity_poly.type
_entity_poly.pdbx_seq_one_letter_code
_entity_poly.pdbx_strand_id
1 'polypeptide(L)'
;PLEYRDKFLEADAMFRHQPVFDPRQHKLMPLTPLASGAAPFPLLSQEPLDDRQLLQLALGNLDPFTLATVDNWSPDKPLKTEGRSSGWNTKLIAPHKSIWSADYQPQLLVTQQSDPCQVKRSSTS
;
A
#
# COMPACT_ATOMS: atom_id res chain seq x y z
N PRO A 1 33.20 10.00 4.07
CA PRO A 1 33.40 9.48 2.70
C PRO A 1 32.26 9.95 1.79
N LEU A 2 32.55 10.38 0.56
CA LEU A 2 31.50 10.85 -0.38
C LEU A 2 30.41 9.78 -0.59
N GLU A 3 30.82 8.52 -0.73
CA GLU A 3 29.92 7.37 -0.85
C GLU A 3 28.90 7.24 0.30
N TYR A 4 29.29 7.56 1.54
CA TYR A 4 28.36 7.50 2.67
C TYR A 4 27.29 8.59 2.57
N ARG A 5 27.68 9.81 2.16
CA ARG A 5 26.75 10.91 1.99
C ARG A 5 25.70 10.58 0.93
N ASP A 6 26.13 10.01 -0.19
CA ASP A 6 25.23 9.70 -1.30
C ASP A 6 24.25 8.57 -0.91
N LYS A 7 24.75 7.51 -0.27
CA LYS A 7 23.91 6.43 0.28
C LYS A 7 22.94 6.92 1.36
N PHE A 8 23.36 7.88 2.19
CA PHE A 8 22.48 8.48 3.20
C PHE A 8 21.33 9.24 2.54
N LEU A 9 21.61 10.00 1.47
CA LEU A 9 20.58 10.75 0.74
C LEU A 9 19.62 9.81 0.01
N GLU A 10 20.14 8.72 -0.56
CA GLU A 10 19.34 7.65 -1.15
C GLU A 10 18.41 6.99 -0.10
N ALA A 11 18.95 6.68 1.09
CA ALA A 11 18.16 6.11 2.17
C ALA A 11 17.08 7.07 2.68
N ASP A 12 17.40 8.35 2.91
CA ASP A 12 16.42 9.37 3.32
C ASP A 12 15.28 9.48 2.31
N ALA A 13 15.60 9.47 1.01
CA ALA A 13 14.59 9.48 -0.03
C ALA A 13 13.77 8.17 -0.07
N MET A 14 14.38 7.02 0.20
CA MET A 14 13.67 5.74 0.30
C MET A 14 12.62 5.76 1.40
N PHE A 15 12.97 6.27 2.59
CA PHE A 15 12.02 6.39 3.69
C PHE A 15 10.82 7.26 3.36
N ARG A 16 11.00 8.31 2.53
CA ARG A 16 9.93 9.24 2.16
C ARG A 16 9.07 8.76 0.99
N HIS A 17 9.71 8.17 -0.01
CA HIS A 17 9.13 7.95 -1.34
C HIS A 17 9.17 6.49 -1.79
N GLN A 18 9.35 5.55 -0.85
CA GLN A 18 9.29 4.12 -1.18
C GLN A 18 8.04 3.79 -2.02
N PRO A 19 8.19 2.91 -3.02
CA PRO A 19 7.06 2.46 -3.84
C PRO A 19 6.04 1.69 -3.01
N VAL A 20 4.77 2.04 -3.14
CA VAL A 20 3.62 1.38 -2.51
C VAL A 20 2.50 1.15 -3.54
N PHE A 21 1.68 0.14 -3.32
CA PHE A 21 0.53 -0.13 -4.18
C PHE A 21 -0.72 0.58 -3.64
N ASP A 22 -1.39 1.40 -4.47
CA ASP A 22 -2.70 1.98 -4.14
C ASP A 22 -3.80 0.95 -4.45
N PRO A 23 -4.49 0.39 -3.44
CA PRO A 23 -5.52 -0.64 -3.63
C PRO A 23 -6.81 -0.10 -4.26
N ARG A 24 -6.96 1.22 -4.43
CA ARG A 24 -8.14 1.84 -5.08
C ARG A 24 -7.89 2.14 -6.54
N GLN A 25 -6.70 2.66 -6.86
CA GLN A 25 -6.31 2.97 -8.24
C GLN A 25 -5.68 1.79 -8.96
N HIS A 26 -5.31 0.73 -8.22
CA HIS A 26 -4.57 -0.44 -8.69
C HIS A 26 -3.24 -0.09 -9.35
N LYS A 27 -2.50 0.85 -8.74
CA LYS A 27 -1.26 1.41 -9.30
C LYS A 27 -0.15 1.47 -8.27
N LEU A 28 1.08 1.30 -8.74
CA LEU A 28 2.25 1.59 -7.94
C LEU A 28 2.47 3.11 -7.89
N MET A 29 2.63 3.66 -6.69
CA MET A 29 2.87 5.08 -6.45
C MET A 29 3.86 5.26 -5.30
N PRO A 30 4.56 6.40 -5.19
CA PRO A 30 5.39 6.67 -4.03
C PRO A 30 4.53 6.90 -2.78
N LEU A 31 5.05 6.51 -1.61
CA LEU A 31 4.40 6.71 -0.32
C LEU A 31 4.05 8.19 -0.06
N THR A 32 4.95 9.10 -0.42
CA THR A 32 4.73 10.55 -0.40
C THR A 32 4.87 11.09 -1.82
N PRO A 33 3.97 12.00 -2.27
CA PRO A 33 4.10 12.64 -3.57
C PRO A 33 5.47 13.28 -3.75
N LEU A 34 6.04 13.11 -4.95
CA LEU A 34 7.26 13.80 -5.32
C LEU A 34 6.98 15.29 -5.51
N ALA A 35 7.99 16.13 -5.23
CA ALA A 35 7.92 17.54 -5.56
C ALA A 35 7.73 17.73 -7.08
N SER A 36 6.97 18.75 -7.47
CA SER A 36 6.74 19.05 -8.89
C SER A 36 8.07 19.21 -9.63
N GLY A 37 8.30 18.36 -10.64
CA GLY A 37 9.53 18.37 -11.45
C GLY A 37 10.68 17.51 -10.93
N ALA A 38 10.52 16.80 -9.81
CA ALA A 38 11.51 15.83 -9.37
C ALA A 38 11.45 14.55 -10.25
N ALA A 39 12.62 14.03 -10.62
CA ALA A 39 12.71 12.76 -11.33
C ALA A 39 12.21 11.61 -10.43
N PRO A 40 11.49 10.62 -10.98
CA PRO A 40 11.14 9.40 -10.25
C PRO A 40 12.40 8.71 -9.74
N PHE A 41 12.36 8.22 -8.50
CA PHE A 41 13.50 7.50 -7.92
C PHE A 41 13.81 6.24 -8.73
N PRO A 42 15.08 5.80 -8.85
CA PRO A 42 15.47 4.63 -9.65
C PRO A 42 14.71 3.34 -9.29
N LEU A 43 14.22 3.20 -8.06
CA LEU A 43 13.41 2.03 -7.66
C LEU A 43 11.98 2.05 -8.21
N LEU A 44 11.42 3.23 -8.52
CA LEU A 44 10.19 3.34 -9.32
C LEU A 44 10.44 3.04 -10.80
N SER A 45 11.72 2.96 -11.20
CA SER A 45 12.17 2.72 -12.57
C SER A 45 12.60 1.27 -12.81
N GLN A 46 12.51 0.38 -11.82
CA GLN A 46 12.65 -1.06 -12.03
C GLN A 46 11.55 -1.54 -13.00
N GLU A 47 11.85 -2.55 -13.82
CA GLU A 47 11.05 -2.93 -15.00
C GLU A 47 9.54 -2.90 -14.70
N PRO A 48 8.75 -2.11 -15.46
CA PRO A 48 7.35 -1.89 -15.13
C PRO A 48 6.58 -3.18 -15.32
N LEU A 49 6.29 -3.86 -14.20
CA LEU A 49 5.19 -4.81 -14.13
C LEU A 49 3.93 -4.11 -14.62
N ASP A 50 3.16 -4.80 -15.46
CA ASP A 50 1.86 -4.28 -15.89
C ASP A 50 0.94 -4.05 -14.68
N ASP A 51 0.01 -3.09 -14.77
CA ASP A 51 -0.94 -2.76 -13.68
C ASP A 51 -1.70 -4.03 -13.23
N ARG A 52 -1.99 -4.95 -14.16
CA ARG A 52 -2.60 -6.23 -13.84
C ARG A 52 -1.68 -7.15 -13.04
N GLN A 53 -0.39 -7.22 -13.38
CA GLN A 53 0.58 -8.03 -12.63
C GLN A 53 0.83 -7.44 -11.25
N LEU A 54 0.94 -6.11 -11.14
CA LEU A 54 1.04 -5.40 -9.86
C LEU A 54 -0.14 -5.69 -8.96
N LEU A 55 -1.36 -5.65 -9.51
CA LEU A 55 -2.56 -6.02 -8.77
C LEU A 55 -2.50 -7.48 -8.31
N GLN A 56 -2.18 -8.45 -9.19
CA GLN A 56 -2.11 -9.86 -8.80
C GLN A 56 -1.01 -10.12 -7.76
N LEU A 57 0.11 -9.42 -7.85
CA LEU A 57 1.18 -9.48 -6.84
C LEU A 57 0.71 -8.90 -5.51
N ALA A 58 0.03 -7.74 -5.52
CA ALA A 58 -0.52 -7.11 -4.31
C ALA A 58 -1.63 -7.93 -3.65
N LEU A 59 -2.38 -8.72 -4.42
CA LEU A 59 -3.37 -9.67 -3.92
C LEU A 59 -2.73 -10.97 -3.37
N GLY A 60 -1.43 -11.19 -3.60
CA GLY A 60 -0.75 -12.43 -3.22
C GLY A 60 -0.99 -13.60 -4.17
N ASN A 61 -1.56 -13.35 -5.34
CA ASN A 61 -1.81 -14.38 -6.36
C ASN A 61 -0.56 -14.73 -7.17
N LEU A 62 0.49 -13.89 -7.12
CA LEU A 62 1.78 -14.15 -7.76
C LEU A 62 2.88 -14.35 -6.72
N ASP A 63 3.80 -15.27 -7.01
CA ASP A 63 5.04 -15.41 -6.25
C ASP A 63 5.97 -14.19 -6.50
N PRO A 64 6.56 -13.59 -5.45
CA PRO A 64 7.30 -12.34 -5.58
C PRO A 64 8.65 -12.46 -6.31
N PHE A 65 9.17 -13.67 -6.49
CA PHE A 65 10.47 -13.90 -7.17
C PHE A 65 10.30 -14.43 -8.58
N THR A 66 9.35 -15.34 -8.78
CA THR A 66 9.12 -16.04 -10.05
C THR A 66 7.98 -15.45 -10.86
N LEU A 67 7.12 -14.62 -10.25
CA LEU A 67 5.88 -14.10 -10.82
C LEU A 67 4.91 -15.20 -11.31
N ALA A 68 5.11 -16.45 -10.85
CA ALA A 68 4.21 -17.55 -11.14
C ALA A 68 2.91 -17.41 -10.36
N THR A 69 1.78 -17.79 -10.97
CA THR A 69 0.49 -17.78 -10.30
C THR A 69 0.42 -18.87 -9.23
N VAL A 70 0.18 -18.47 -7.99
CA VAL A 70 0.03 -19.36 -6.82
C VAL A 70 -1.41 -19.41 -6.30
N ASP A 71 -2.23 -18.38 -6.59
CA ASP A 71 -3.63 -18.29 -6.20
C ASP A 71 -4.45 -17.49 -7.24
N ASN A 72 -5.77 -17.46 -7.10
CA ASN A 72 -6.69 -16.75 -7.99
C ASN A 72 -7.74 -15.92 -7.23
N TRP A 73 -7.43 -15.51 -6.00
CA TRP A 73 -8.34 -14.73 -5.16
C TRP A 73 -8.69 -13.38 -5.81
N SER A 74 -9.94 -12.95 -5.64
CA SER A 74 -10.43 -11.66 -6.17
C SER A 74 -11.41 -11.03 -5.18
N PRO A 75 -11.23 -9.74 -4.84
CA PRO A 75 -12.14 -9.04 -3.93
C PRO A 75 -13.54 -8.84 -4.53
N ASP A 76 -13.67 -8.85 -5.86
CA ASP A 76 -14.94 -8.68 -6.58
C ASP A 76 -15.77 -9.96 -6.61
N LYS A 77 -15.12 -11.11 -6.42
CA LYS A 77 -15.75 -12.42 -6.40
C LYS A 77 -15.68 -12.95 -4.98
N PRO A 78 -16.55 -12.50 -4.06
CA PRO A 78 -16.59 -13.09 -2.73
C PRO A 78 -16.79 -14.59 -2.92
N LEU A 79 -15.87 -15.40 -2.39
CA LEU A 79 -16.06 -16.84 -2.36
C LEU A 79 -17.42 -17.04 -1.68
N LYS A 80 -18.39 -17.55 -2.44
CA LYS A 80 -19.64 -18.03 -1.87
C LYS A 80 -19.21 -19.01 -0.80
N THR A 81 -19.49 -18.67 0.45
CA THR A 81 -19.13 -19.52 1.58
C THR A 81 -20.08 -20.71 1.52
N GLU A 82 -19.79 -21.64 0.62
CA GLU A 82 -20.50 -22.91 0.52
C GLU A 82 -20.00 -23.77 1.68
N GLY A 83 -20.59 -23.51 2.85
CA GLY A 83 -20.55 -24.37 4.02
C GLY A 83 -19.20 -24.45 4.75
N ARG A 84 -19.09 -23.67 5.84
CA ARG A 84 -18.39 -23.98 7.12
C ARG A 84 -18.34 -22.68 7.93
N SER A 85 -19.20 -22.39 8.90
CA SER A 85 -19.87 -23.24 9.89
C SER A 85 -21.29 -22.76 10.16
N SER A 86 -22.23 -23.71 10.20
CA SER A 86 -23.47 -23.55 10.95
C SER A 86 -23.12 -23.49 12.44
N GLY A 87 -23.11 -22.31 13.07
CA GLY A 87 -22.87 -22.25 14.52
C GLY A 87 -22.89 -20.89 15.20
N TRP A 88 -22.64 -19.78 14.51
CA TRP A 88 -22.82 -18.46 15.10
C TRP A 88 -23.51 -17.55 14.10
N ASN A 89 -24.59 -16.92 14.55
CA ASN A 89 -25.48 -16.05 13.79
C ASN A 89 -24.75 -15.25 12.70
N THR A 90 -25.29 -15.33 11.49
CA THR A 90 -24.92 -14.65 10.25
C THR A 90 -24.92 -13.12 10.42
N LYS A 91 -24.05 -12.59 11.27
CA LYS A 91 -23.66 -11.19 11.23
C LYS A 91 -22.67 -11.05 10.10
N LEU A 92 -22.94 -10.11 9.20
CA LEU A 92 -21.96 -9.60 8.25
C LEU A 92 -20.64 -9.39 9.01
N ILE A 93 -19.55 -10.00 8.51
CA ILE A 93 -18.21 -9.99 9.11
C ILE A 93 -17.76 -8.54 9.41
N ALA A 94 -18.26 -7.58 8.64
CA ALA A 94 -18.16 -6.16 8.91
C ALA A 94 -19.47 -5.43 8.52
N PRO A 95 -19.93 -4.43 9.30
CA PRO A 95 -21.08 -3.59 8.94
C PRO A 95 -20.77 -2.54 7.85
N HIS A 96 -19.49 -2.37 7.49
CA HIS A 96 -19.05 -1.42 6.48
C HIS A 96 -18.84 -2.10 5.12
N LYS A 97 -19.00 -1.32 4.04
CA LYS A 97 -18.74 -1.78 2.68
C LYS A 97 -17.24 -2.02 2.47
N SER A 98 -16.90 -3.07 1.72
CA SER A 98 -15.54 -3.34 1.26
C SER A 98 -15.00 -2.14 0.47
N ILE A 99 -13.71 -1.81 0.63
CA ILE A 99 -13.04 -0.75 -0.15
C ILE A 99 -13.00 -1.03 -1.66
N TRP A 100 -13.16 -2.30 -2.03
CA TRP A 100 -13.19 -2.78 -3.41
C TRP A 100 -14.61 -2.85 -3.99
N SER A 101 -15.64 -2.58 -3.17
CA SER A 101 -17.02 -2.59 -3.66
C SER A 101 -17.27 -1.36 -4.55
N ALA A 102 -17.97 -1.56 -5.68
CA ALA A 102 -18.27 -0.47 -6.62
C ALA A 102 -19.09 0.68 -5.99
N ASP A 103 -19.82 0.39 -4.92
CA ASP A 103 -20.64 1.32 -4.15
C ASP A 103 -19.95 1.83 -2.86
N TYR A 104 -18.65 1.59 -2.71
CA TYR A 104 -17.83 2.14 -1.65
C TYR A 104 -17.62 3.65 -1.86
N GLN A 105 -17.87 4.41 -0.80
CA GLN A 105 -17.59 5.85 -0.77
C GLN A 105 -16.65 6.09 0.42
N PRO A 106 -15.42 6.59 0.19
CA PRO A 106 -14.51 6.89 1.29
C PRO A 106 -15.17 7.91 2.20
N GLN A 107 -15.24 7.63 3.50
CA GLN A 107 -15.68 8.61 4.48
C GLN A 107 -14.68 9.75 4.50
N LEU A 108 -15.10 10.94 4.08
CA LEU A 108 -14.31 12.16 4.19
C LEU A 108 -14.27 12.59 5.66
N LEU A 109 -13.29 12.11 6.44
CA LEU A 109 -12.58 12.88 7.48
C LEU A 109 -11.67 12.02 8.36
N VAL A 110 -10.36 12.35 8.36
CA VAL A 110 -9.64 12.74 9.58
C VAL A 110 -8.78 13.94 9.15
N THR A 111 -9.15 15.16 9.57
CA THR A 111 -8.22 16.29 9.65
C THR A 111 -6.99 15.77 10.36
N GLN A 112 -5.80 15.85 9.76
CA GLN A 112 -4.56 15.43 10.42
C GLN A 112 -4.54 16.02 11.83
N GLN A 113 -4.80 15.20 12.87
CA GLN A 113 -4.46 15.60 14.22
C GLN A 113 -2.95 15.77 14.19
N SER A 114 -2.49 16.96 14.57
CA SER A 114 -1.07 17.23 14.81
C SER A 114 -0.49 16.09 15.63
N ASP A 115 0.65 15.55 15.19
CA ASP A 115 1.36 14.46 15.86
C ASP A 115 1.37 14.66 17.38
N PRO A 116 0.84 13.71 18.18
CA PRO A 116 0.83 13.83 19.64
C PRO A 116 2.24 13.75 20.24
N CYS A 117 3.27 13.38 19.45
CA CYS A 117 4.64 13.23 19.91
C CYS A 117 5.48 14.48 19.64
N GLN A 118 5.14 15.59 20.31
CA GLN A 118 6.06 16.72 20.44
C GLN A 118 7.15 16.35 21.46
N VAL A 119 8.19 15.63 21.02
CA VAL A 119 9.38 15.39 21.85
C VAL A 119 10.14 16.71 22.01
N LYS A 120 9.86 17.43 23.10
CA LYS A 120 10.70 18.56 23.53
C LYS A 120 12.06 18.00 23.95
N ARG A 121 13.05 18.08 23.06
CA ARG A 121 14.45 17.87 23.46
C ARG A 121 14.86 19.06 24.31
N SER A 122 14.95 18.89 25.62
CA SER A 122 15.68 19.83 26.47
C SER A 122 17.16 19.65 26.19
N SER A 123 17.81 20.66 25.60
CA SER A 123 19.27 20.77 25.58
C SER A 123 19.76 20.93 27.01
N THR A 124 20.52 19.96 27.50
CA THR A 124 21.37 20.15 28.68
C THR A 124 22.69 20.74 28.20
N SER A 125 22.99 21.96 28.66
CA SER A 125 24.29 22.62 28.51
C SER A 125 25.37 21.96 29.36
#